data_AF-A0A1R0XI46-F1
#
_entry.id   AF-A0A1R0XI46-F1
#
_cell.length_a   1.000
_cell.length_b   1.000
_cell.length_c   1.000
_cell.angle_alpha   90.00
_cell.angle_beta   90.00
_cell.angle_gamma   90.00
#
_symmetry.space_group_name_H-M   'P 1'
#
loop_
_entity.id
_entity.type
_entity.pdbx_description
1 polymer ?
#
loop_
_entity_poly.entity_id
_entity_poly.type
_entity_poly.pdbx_seq_one_letter_code
_entity_poly.pdbx_strand_id
1 'polypeptide(L)' 'MLNHLSSTLSGYKPPNMHRWGPGVRDIYALHYIESGRGTLETLEAFLSLKAGDSFIIFPENEVYYYPDPMDPWEYV' A
#
# COMPACT_ATOMS: atom_id res chain seq x y z
N MET A 1 -22.91 -20.03 2.62
CA MET A 1 -22.50 -18.61 2.75
C MET A 1 -21.57 -18.31 1.59
N LEU A 2 -22.02 -17.48 0.65
CA LEU A 2 -21.18 -17.04 -0.47
C LEU A 2 -20.34 -15.85 0.02
N ASN A 3 -19.04 -16.08 0.23
CA ASN A 3 -18.10 -15.00 0.50
C ASN A 3 -17.83 -14.28 -0.82
N HIS A 4 -18.62 -13.25 -1.12
CA HIS A 4 -18.41 -12.43 -2.29
C HIS A 4 -17.34 -11.36 -1.98
N LEU A 5 -16.16 -11.48 -2.58
CA LEU A 5 -15.17 -10.40 -2.58
C LEU A 5 -15.58 -9.39 -3.68
N SER A 6 -16.00 -8.19 -3.28
CA SER A 6 -16.27 -7.09 -4.20
C SER A 6 -15.12 -6.08 -4.18
N SER A 7 -14.54 -5.76 -5.34
CA SER A 7 -13.68 -4.59 -5.49
C SER A 7 -14.54 -3.33 -5.51
N THR A 8 -14.33 -2.44 -4.55
CA THR A 8 -15.10 -1.20 -4.41
C THR A 8 -14.37 0.03 -4.94
N LEU A 9 -13.04 -0.06 -5.05
CA LEU A 9 -12.15 1.03 -5.48
C LEU A 9 -10.96 0.43 -6.25
N SER A 10 -10.58 1.07 -7.36
CA SER A 10 -9.34 0.82 -8.08
C SER A 10 -8.61 2.15 -8.24
N GLY A 11 -7.32 2.22 -7.91
CA GLY A 11 -6.61 3.49 -7.89
C GLY A 11 -5.14 3.37 -8.25
N TYR A 12 -4.82 3.72 -9.50
CA TYR A 12 -3.44 3.88 -9.93
C TYR A 12 -2.77 5.08 -9.22
N LYS A 13 -1.52 4.88 -8.78
CA LYS A 13 -0.65 5.90 -8.19
C LYS A 13 0.65 5.97 -8.98
N PRO A 14 0.91 7.09 -9.70
CA PRO A 14 2.16 7.25 -10.45
C PRO A 14 3.35 7.43 -9.50
N PRO A 15 4.59 7.26 -10.01
CA PRO A 15 5.83 7.42 -9.25
C PRO A 15 6.02 8.88 -8.79
N ASN A 16 5.43 9.20 -7.65
CA ASN A 16 5.45 10.53 -7.03
C ASN A 16 5.62 10.39 -5.50
N MET A 17 5.59 11.52 -4.78
CA MET A 17 5.81 11.56 -3.33
C MET A 17 4.53 11.32 -2.49
N HIS A 18 3.49 10.72 -3.08
CA HIS A 18 2.27 10.39 -2.36
C HIS A 18 2.55 9.37 -1.26
N ARG A 19 2.22 9.77 -0.05
CA ARG A 19 2.29 8.96 1.16
C ARG A 19 0.92 8.93 1.80
N TRP A 20 0.65 7.89 2.58
CA TRP A 20 -0.57 7.83 3.36
C TRP A 20 -0.31 7.27 4.74
N GLY A 21 -0.97 7.88 5.73
CA GLY A 21 -0.81 7.58 7.14
C GLY A 21 0.22 8.49 7.83
N PRO A 22 0.58 8.20 9.09
CA PRO A 22 0.04 7.11 9.91
C PRO A 22 -1.48 7.19 10.06
N GLY A 23 -2.18 6.07 9.90
CA GLY A 23 -3.64 6.05 10.03
C GLY A 23 -4.25 4.67 9.81
N VAL A 24 -5.57 4.59 10.00
CA VAL A 24 -6.35 3.36 9.92
C VAL A 24 -7.34 3.43 8.74
N ARG A 25 -7.51 2.29 8.05
CA ARG A 25 -8.56 2.08 7.03
C ARG A 25 -9.65 1.18 7.60
N ASP A 26 -10.89 1.35 7.13
CA ASP A 26 -12.04 0.48 7.38
C ASP A 26 -12.30 -0.50 6.22
N ILE A 27 -11.39 -0.56 5.25
CA ILE A 27 -11.43 -1.43 4.08
C ILE A 27 -10.14 -2.23 3.95
N TYR A 28 -10.25 -3.40 3.32
CA TYR A 28 -9.09 -4.09 2.78
C TYR A 28 -8.56 -3.33 1.56
N ALA A 29 -7.27 -3.01 1.53
CA ALA A 29 -6.62 -2.43 0.36
C ALA A 29 -5.41 -3.28 -0.01
N LEU A 30 -5.40 -3.84 -1.23
CA LEU A 30 -4.27 -4.55 -1.79
C LEU A 30 -3.55 -3.61 -2.74
N HIS A 31 -2.24 -3.47 -2.54
CA HIS A 31 -1.36 -2.73 -3.43
C HIS A 31 -0.34 -3.67 -4.06
N TYR A 32 -0.10 -3.50 -5.36
CA TYR A 32 0.97 -4.15 -6.10
C TYR A 32 1.90 -3.10 -6.67
N ILE A 33 3.20 -3.26 -6.45
CA ILE A 33 4.22 -2.30 -6.90
C ILE A 33 4.67 -2.70 -8.29
N GLU A 34 4.31 -1.85 -9.26
CA GLU A 34 4.66 -2.02 -10.68
C GLU A 34 6.12 -1.62 -10.93
N SER A 35 6.57 -0.51 -10.34
CA SER A 35 7.92 0.02 -10.52
C SER A 35 8.41 0.79 -9.28
N GLY A 36 9.71 1.11 -9.22
CA GLY A 36 10.32 1.85 -8.11
C GLY A 36 10.30 1.10 -6.77
N ARG A 37 10.33 1.86 -5.67
CA ARG A 37 10.33 1.32 -4.30
C ARG A 37 9.71 2.28 -3.28
N GLY A 38 9.45 1.74 -2.10
CA GLY A 38 9.00 2.51 -0.95
C GLY A 38 9.00 1.68 0.32
N THR A 39 8.37 2.21 1.35
CA THR A 39 8.33 1.61 2.68
C THR A 39 6.89 1.46 3.15
N LEU A 40 6.58 0.29 3.69
CA LEU A 40 5.42 0.06 4.54
C LEU A 40 5.88 -0.01 5.99
N GLU A 41 5.28 0.83 6.81
CA GLU A 41 5.48 0.88 8.26
C GLU A 41 4.16 0.54 8.96
N THR A 42 4.25 -0.38 9.90
CA THR A 42 3.17 -0.83 10.79
C THR A 42 3.71 -0.85 12.21
N LEU A 43 2.85 -1.10 13.20
CA LEU A 43 3.30 -1.26 14.58
C LEU A 43 4.39 -2.36 14.75
N GLU A 44 4.34 -3.40 13.93
CA GLU A 44 5.15 -4.61 14.09
C GLU A 44 6.33 -4.69 13.13
N ALA A 45 6.26 -3.98 12.00
CA ALA A 45 7.20 -4.15 10.91
C ALA A 45 7.48 -2.85 10.16
N PHE A 46 8.73 -2.75 9.69
CA PHE A 46 9.20 -1.76 8.74
C PHE A 46 9.74 -2.50 7.52
N LEU A 47 8.98 -2.48 6.42
CA LEU A 47 9.22 -3.30 5.24
C LEU A 47 9.59 -2.40 4.06
N SER A 48 10.78 -2.60 3.50
CA SER A 48 11.15 -2.02 2.21
C SER A 48 10.57 -2.87 1.09
N LEU A 49 9.76 -2.27 0.25
CA LEU A 49 9.06 -2.91 -0.85
C LEU A 49 9.54 -2.34 -2.19
N LYS A 50 9.55 -3.18 -3.23
CA LYS A 50 10.01 -2.82 -4.58
C LYS A 50 9.11 -3.43 -5.65
N ALA A 51 9.39 -3.11 -6.90
CA ALA A 51 8.74 -3.73 -8.06
C ALA A 51 8.59 -5.26 -7.91
N GLY A 52 7.36 -5.75 -8.08
CA GLY A 52 6.98 -7.15 -7.92
C GLY A 52 6.43 -7.53 -6.55
N ASP A 53 6.60 -6.69 -5.53
CA ASP A 53 6.04 -6.92 -4.20
C ASP A 53 4.57 -6.46 -4.12
N SER A 54 3.83 -7.08 -3.21
CA SER A 54 2.49 -6.64 -2.81
C SER A 54 2.41 -6.44 -1.30
N PHE A 55 1.51 -5.56 -0.89
CA PHE A 55 1.09 -5.48 0.50
C PHE A 55 -0.41 -5.29 0.63
N ILE A 56 -0.96 -5.78 1.74
CA ILE A 56 -2.37 -5.62 2.07
C ILE A 56 -2.51 -4.83 3.36
N ILE A 57 -3.40 -3.85 3.35
CA ILE A 57 -3.86 -3.14 4.53
C ILE A 57 -5.09 -3.88 5.04
N PHE A 58 -5.02 -4.32 6.29
CA PHE A 58 -6.16 -4.88 7.01
C PHE A 58 -6.96 -3.75 7.69
N PRO A 59 -8.29 -3.83 7.72
CA PRO A 59 -9.10 -2.91 8.52
C PRO A 59 -8.60 -2.83 9.97
N GLU A 60 -8.78 -1.67 10.61
CA GLU A 60 -8.44 -1.44 12.03
C GLU A 60 -6.95 -1.49 12.37
N ASN A 61 -6.07 -1.73 11.40
CA ASN A 61 -4.62 -1.72 11.59
C ASN A 61 -4.06 -0.36 11.19
N GLU A 62 -3.21 0.22 12.04
CA GLU A 62 -2.48 1.45 11.71
C GLU A 62 -1.34 1.14 10.74
N VAL A 63 -1.25 1.94 9.69
CA VAL A 63 -0.21 1.83 8.67
C VAL A 63 0.24 3.22 8.24
N TYR A 64 1.52 3.31 7.91
CA TYR A 64 2.10 4.42 7.18
C TYR A 64 2.87 3.87 5.98
N TYR A 65 2.60 4.37 4.79
CA TYR A 65 3.36 3.98 3.61
C TYR A 65 3.80 5.19 2.81
N TYR A 66 5.04 5.15 2.33
CA TYR A 66 5.66 6.27 1.64
C TYR A 66 6.70 5.81 0.61
N PRO A 67 6.86 6.56 -0.49
CA PRO A 67 7.80 6.24 -1.55
C PRO A 67 9.23 6.54 -1.14
N ASP A 68 10.19 5.87 -1.77
CA ASP A 68 11.58 6.27 -1.72
C ASP A 68 11.77 7.65 -2.42
N PRO A 69 12.53 8.59 -1.83
CA PRO A 69 12.72 9.92 -2.40
C PRO A 69 13.47 9.95 -3.74
N MET A 70 14.28 8.94 -4.02
CA MET A 70 15.13 8.85 -5.22
C MET A 70 14.54 7.94 -6.30
N ASP A 71 13.71 6.97 -5.91
CA ASP A 71 13.12 5.96 -6.80
C ASP A 71 11.67 5.65 -6.38
N PRO A 72 10.74 6.62 -6.48
CA PRO A 72 9.40 6.50 -5.93
C PRO A 72 8.60 5.41 -6.63
N TRP A 73 7.85 4.62 -5.85
CA TRP A 73 7.04 3.54 -6.40
C TRP A 73 5.86 3.98 -7.28
N GLU A 74 5.55 3.14 -8.25
CA GLU A 74 4.29 3.14 -8.99
C GLU A 74 3.48 1.93 -8.53
N TYR A 75 2.21 2.12 -8.17
CA TYR A 75 1.37 1.02 -7.69
C TYR A 75 -0.10 1.19 -8.05
N VAL A 76 -0.84 0.08 -7.98
CA VAL A 76 -2.29 0.00 -8.16
C VAL A 76 -3.03 -0.31 -6.87
#